data_AF-A0A9P8I8C7-F1
#
_entry.id   AF-A0A9P8I8C7-F1
#
_cell.length_a   1.000
_cell.length_b   1.000
_cell.length_c   1.000
_cell.angle_alpha   90.00
_cell.angle_beta   90.00
_cell.angle_gamma   90.00
#
_symmetry.space_group_name_H-M   'P 1'
#
loop_
_entity.id
_entity.type
_entity.pdbx_description
1 polymer ?
#
loop_
_entity_poly.entity_id
_entity_poly.type
_entity_poly.pdbx_seq_one_letter_code
_entity_poly.pdbx_strand_id
1 'polypeptide(L)'
;MTEIRFQSYLEYITHLSLGYPEFGWLRDFLSQPGASPSVTRVLLVDSVKDGHLQTQDFPGPSRTLSEALKHRMEDVQTRILVVSYFQSWNIDREVIDAIGMHYMLDPWFLWGHLDHYYASGDALCLPHVRSTRRVFVEPLRSERTSVEVTCGGAGISALFFNGSSRGGTGNTIVVFARDSKPCTSSLSQFSRNKLRASDFSDLPVYLRRMPSARFNAALKKLTPDEVRSADRTPIDYIYPFARLFAAELNDRVQQLAAKLEDQFTFGAAGQANTEILEGSWAALHDIQIDLSASFKSLSAFTPSESPNAITPLLEDFKDLQQLAEQAQQDLRDYLNRHVGMMSLKESRLGVEASERSITQAKSVNRLTKLAFVFIPLSFASSVFGMNFKELGTGQLNIWIFGVTASLMVVLVALIAFGLTKLPKRRGRAK
;
A
#
# COMPACT_ATOMS: atom_id res chain seq x y z
N MET A 1 31.86 33.68 22.11
CA MET A 1 30.52 33.09 22.00
C MET A 1 30.45 31.94 22.99
N THR A 2 29.57 32.01 23.98
CA THR A 2 29.35 30.96 24.98
C THR A 2 28.74 29.76 24.26
N GLU A 3 29.42 28.60 24.31
CA GLU A 3 28.95 27.35 23.73
C GLU A 3 27.69 26.91 24.49
N ILE A 4 26.53 26.96 23.85
CA ILE A 4 25.26 26.53 24.45
C ILE A 4 25.36 25.01 24.64
N ARG A 5 25.32 24.56 25.89
CA ARG A 5 25.28 23.13 26.24
C ARG A 5 23.85 22.73 26.59
N PHE A 6 23.30 21.80 25.82
CA PHE A 6 22.01 21.18 26.09
C PHE A 6 22.17 19.99 27.04
N GLN A 7 21.20 19.77 27.93
CA GLN A 7 21.16 18.63 28.86
C GLN A 7 20.55 17.38 28.22
N SER A 8 19.69 17.55 27.21
CA SER A 8 19.01 16.48 26.51
C SER A 8 18.84 16.79 25.02
N TYR A 9 18.62 15.76 24.22
CA TYR A 9 18.38 15.90 22.78
C TYR A 9 17.04 16.57 22.53
N LEU A 10 16.04 16.31 23.38
CA LEU A 10 14.78 17.05 23.36
C LEU A 10 14.99 18.56 23.58
N GLU A 11 15.86 18.96 24.52
CA GLU A 11 16.18 20.38 24.75
C GLU A 11 16.84 21.01 23.52
N TYR A 12 17.79 20.28 22.90
CA TYR A 12 18.42 20.69 21.65
C TYR A 12 17.40 20.89 20.52
N ILE A 13 16.52 19.92 20.27
CA ILE A 13 15.48 20.00 19.24
C ILE A 13 14.46 21.11 19.56
N THR A 14 14.12 21.29 20.84
CA THR A 14 13.22 22.37 21.28
C THR A 14 13.82 23.73 20.94
N HIS A 15 15.11 23.93 21.26
CA HIS A 15 15.82 25.16 20.90
C HIS A 15 15.87 25.36 19.38
N LEU A 16 16.19 24.30 18.62
CA LEU A 16 16.25 24.35 17.16
C LEU A 16 14.90 24.72 16.54
N SER A 17 13.79 24.21 17.09
CA SER A 17 12.43 24.48 16.61
C SER A 17 12.00 25.96 16.73
N LEU A 18 12.69 26.75 17.55
CA LEU A 18 12.45 28.20 17.66
C LEU A 18 12.92 28.95 16.41
N GLY A 19 14.00 28.49 15.78
CA GLY A 19 14.56 29.06 14.54
C GLY A 19 14.07 28.36 13.27
N TYR A 20 13.70 27.08 13.38
CA TYR A 20 13.34 26.21 12.27
C TYR A 20 12.02 25.49 12.60
N PRO A 21 10.86 26.11 12.31
CA PRO A 21 9.54 25.59 12.68
C PRO A 21 9.23 24.18 12.16
N GLU A 22 9.89 23.74 11.09
CA GLU A 22 9.83 22.39 10.54
C GLU A 22 10.15 21.29 11.58
N PHE A 23 11.03 21.56 12.55
CA PHE A 23 11.34 20.62 13.63
C PHE A 23 10.29 20.62 14.74
N GLY A 24 9.22 21.40 14.62
CA GLY A 24 8.09 21.38 15.55
C GLY A 24 7.49 19.98 15.69
N TRP A 25 7.37 19.23 14.58
CA TRP A 25 6.91 17.83 14.63
C TRP A 25 7.84 16.96 15.48
N LEU A 26 9.16 17.06 15.26
CA LEU A 26 10.14 16.24 15.98
C LEU A 26 10.19 16.59 17.47
N ARG A 27 10.09 17.88 17.80
CA ARG A 27 9.93 18.34 19.19
C ARG A 27 8.70 17.70 19.83
N ASP A 28 7.55 17.81 19.18
CA ASP A 28 6.29 17.30 19.72
C ASP A 28 6.34 15.77 19.87
N PHE A 29 6.90 15.07 18.88
CA PHE A 29 7.14 13.63 18.94
C PHE A 29 8.04 13.22 20.12
N LEU A 30 9.15 13.91 20.35
CA LEU A 30 10.10 13.62 21.44
C LEU A 30 9.54 13.99 22.81
N SER A 31 8.63 14.96 22.88
CA SER A 31 7.96 15.37 24.12
C SER A 31 6.94 14.36 24.65
N GLN A 32 6.46 13.46 23.79
CA GLN A 32 5.51 12.41 24.17
C GLN A 32 6.23 11.14 24.64
N PRO A 33 5.69 10.43 25.64
CA PRO A 33 6.24 9.14 26.05
C PRO A 33 6.08 8.10 24.92
N GLY A 34 7.06 7.22 24.79
CA GLY A 34 6.98 6.04 23.93
C GLY A 34 6.14 4.92 24.54
N ALA A 35 6.31 3.69 24.06
CA ALA A 35 5.61 2.53 24.62
C ALA A 35 6.08 2.22 26.06
N SER A 36 5.13 1.81 26.92
CA SER A 36 5.40 1.33 28.28
C SER A 36 4.70 -0.02 28.52
N PRO A 37 5.44 -1.12 28.75
CA PRO A 37 6.91 -1.20 28.77
C PRO A 37 7.52 -0.94 27.38
N SER A 38 8.77 -0.48 27.37
CA SER A 38 9.51 -0.22 26.14
C SER A 38 9.77 -1.53 25.39
N VAL A 39 9.54 -1.49 24.07
CA VAL A 39 9.89 -2.59 23.15
C VAL A 39 11.13 -2.26 22.30
N THR A 40 11.80 -1.15 22.63
CA THR A 40 13.02 -0.72 21.93
C THR A 40 14.21 -1.52 22.41
N ARG A 41 15.00 -2.05 21.48
CA ARG A 41 16.22 -2.81 21.78
C ARG A 41 17.39 -2.14 21.11
N VAL A 42 18.52 -2.05 21.81
CA VAL A 42 19.77 -1.53 21.26
C VAL A 42 20.80 -2.67 21.27
N LEU A 43 21.31 -3.01 20.10
CA LEU A 43 22.45 -3.91 19.96
C LEU A 43 23.69 -3.07 19.65
N LEU A 44 24.70 -3.13 20.51
CA LEU A 44 26.03 -2.57 20.26
C LEU A 44 26.91 -3.67 19.69
N VAL A 45 27.51 -3.42 18.54
CA VAL A 45 28.43 -4.33 17.85
C VAL A 45 29.74 -3.61 17.62
N ASP A 46 30.82 -4.12 18.18
CA ASP A 46 32.17 -3.58 18.00
C ASP A 46 33.00 -4.53 17.14
N SER A 47 33.56 -4.02 16.04
CA SER A 47 34.61 -4.71 15.29
C SER A 47 35.95 -4.51 15.98
N VAL A 48 36.55 -5.61 16.43
CA VAL A 48 37.84 -5.62 17.14
C VAL A 48 38.98 -6.06 16.21
N LYS A 49 40.23 -5.83 16.65
CA LYS A 49 41.42 -6.34 15.96
C LYS A 49 41.25 -7.85 15.71
N ASP A 50 41.64 -8.30 14.51
CA ASP A 50 41.45 -9.64 13.92
C ASP A 50 40.16 -9.89 13.13
N GLY A 51 39.26 -8.90 13.02
CA GLY A 51 38.06 -8.99 12.17
C GLY A 51 36.91 -9.78 12.82
N HIS A 52 36.90 -9.86 14.14
CA HIS A 52 35.79 -10.43 14.90
C HIS A 52 34.83 -9.34 15.37
N LEU A 53 33.55 -9.69 15.51
CA LEU A 53 32.52 -8.81 16.04
C LEU A 53 32.20 -9.22 17.49
N GLN A 54 32.27 -8.26 18.40
CA GLN A 54 31.78 -8.38 19.77
C GLN A 54 30.42 -7.71 19.89
N THR A 55 29.48 -8.34 20.59
CA THR A 55 28.10 -7.83 20.67
C THR A 55 27.62 -7.69 22.11
N GLN A 56 26.92 -6.60 22.40
CA GLN A 56 26.27 -6.33 23.68
C GLN A 56 24.82 -5.90 23.45
N ASP A 57 23.88 -6.58 24.10
CA ASP A 57 22.44 -6.32 23.99
C ASP A 57 21.94 -5.44 25.15
N PHE A 58 21.12 -4.44 24.82
CA PHE A 58 20.43 -3.57 25.77
C PHE A 58 18.92 -3.62 25.49
N PRO A 59 18.10 -4.13 26.43
CA PRO A 59 16.67 -4.30 26.22
C PRO A 59 15.84 -3.01 26.36
N GLY A 60 16.47 -1.85 26.54
CA GLY A 60 15.81 -0.56 26.73
C GLY A 60 16.79 0.51 27.25
N PRO A 61 16.28 1.69 27.63
CA PRO A 61 17.10 2.73 28.23
C PRO A 61 17.60 2.27 29.58
N SER A 62 18.88 2.56 29.84
CA SER A 62 19.54 2.17 31.08
C SER A 62 20.80 3.00 31.26
N ARG A 63 21.21 3.21 32.51
CA ARG A 63 22.50 3.84 32.81
C ARG A 63 23.65 3.08 32.15
N THR A 64 23.53 1.75 32.05
CA THR A 64 24.50 0.88 31.38
C THR A 64 24.63 1.18 29.88
N LEU A 65 23.54 1.53 29.18
CA LEU A 65 23.63 1.97 27.78
C LEU A 65 24.44 3.27 27.68
N SER A 66 24.11 4.29 28.47
CA SER A 66 24.84 5.58 28.44
C SER A 66 26.32 5.43 28.80
N GLU A 67 26.66 4.52 29.72
CA GLU A 67 28.05 4.17 30.06
C GLU A 67 28.75 3.45 28.90
N ALA A 68 28.09 2.47 28.27
CA ALA A 68 28.64 1.74 27.13
C ALA A 68 28.86 2.63 25.91
N LEU A 69 28.01 3.64 25.68
CA LEU A 69 28.24 4.64 24.63
C LEU A 69 29.52 5.45 24.88
N LYS A 70 29.77 5.85 26.13
CA LYS A 70 30.97 6.61 26.53
C LYS A 70 32.25 5.77 26.50
N HIS A 71 32.15 4.46 26.75
CA HIS A 71 33.30 3.58 26.80
C HIS A 71 33.51 2.85 25.46
N ARG A 72 34.63 3.13 24.80
CA ARG A 72 35.08 2.42 23.60
C ARG A 72 36.48 1.90 23.83
N MET A 73 36.70 0.62 23.62
CA MET A 73 38.03 0.02 23.73
C MET A 73 38.93 0.50 22.58
N GLU A 74 40.23 0.63 22.83
CA GLU A 74 41.19 1.20 21.86
C GLU A 74 41.38 0.35 20.61
N ASP A 75 41.04 -0.94 20.66
CA ASP A 75 41.14 -1.89 19.56
C ASP A 75 39.91 -1.91 18.64
N VAL A 76 38.85 -1.15 18.96
CA VAL A 76 37.61 -1.11 18.19
C VAL A 76 37.74 -0.23 16.95
N GLN A 77 37.74 -0.84 15.77
CA GLN A 77 37.83 -0.14 14.48
C GLN A 77 36.52 0.52 14.08
N THR A 78 35.42 -0.22 14.16
CA THR A 78 34.06 0.25 13.86
C THR A 78 33.10 -0.15 14.94
N ARG A 79 32.30 0.80 15.44
CA ARG A 79 31.16 0.55 16.33
C ARG A 79 29.87 0.67 15.54
N ILE A 80 28.96 -0.29 15.69
CA ILE A 80 27.65 -0.31 15.04
C ILE A 80 26.59 -0.37 16.15
N LEU A 81 25.68 0.59 16.17
CA LEU A 81 24.56 0.63 17.10
C LEU A 81 23.28 0.35 16.32
N VAL A 82 22.61 -0.75 16.62
CA VAL A 82 21.34 -1.12 16.00
C VAL A 82 20.20 -0.88 16.96
N VAL A 83 19.45 0.19 16.73
CA VAL A 83 18.25 0.57 17.49
C VAL A 83 17.04 -0.03 16.80
N SER A 84 16.48 -1.08 17.39
CA SER A 84 15.36 -1.86 16.86
C SER A 84 14.08 -1.54 17.60
N TYR A 85 13.00 -1.26 16.88
CA TYR A 85 11.72 -0.89 17.47
C TYR A 85 10.55 -1.23 16.51
N PHE A 86 9.33 -1.30 17.03
CA PHE A 86 8.19 -1.78 16.23
C PHE A 86 7.55 -0.69 15.35
N GLN A 87 7.20 0.46 15.92
CA GLN A 87 6.52 1.59 15.28
C GLN A 87 7.18 2.90 15.70
N SER A 88 7.14 3.95 14.88
CA SER A 88 7.78 5.22 15.19
C SER A 88 7.32 5.77 16.53
N TRP A 89 6.04 5.70 16.84
CA TRP A 89 5.53 6.18 18.13
C TRP A 89 5.82 5.23 19.32
N ASN A 90 6.30 4.02 19.06
CA ASN A 90 6.66 3.05 20.10
C ASN A 90 8.12 3.12 20.53
N ILE A 91 9.00 3.78 19.76
CA ILE A 91 10.41 3.89 20.10
C ILE A 91 10.61 4.66 21.41
N ASP A 92 11.58 4.21 22.19
CA ASP A 92 11.89 4.78 23.49
C ASP A 92 12.58 6.14 23.37
N ARG A 93 12.03 7.15 24.03
CA ARG A 93 12.56 8.51 23.97
C ARG A 93 13.87 8.66 24.71
N GLU A 94 14.09 7.92 25.80
CA GLU A 94 15.34 7.97 26.54
C GLU A 94 16.48 7.33 25.74
N VAL A 95 16.18 6.31 24.93
CA VAL A 95 17.16 5.73 23.98
C VAL A 95 17.50 6.75 22.89
N ILE A 96 16.50 7.42 22.30
CA ILE A 96 16.77 8.49 21.33
C ILE A 96 17.57 9.61 21.98
N ASP A 97 17.24 10.00 23.21
CA ASP A 97 17.93 11.08 23.92
C ASP A 97 19.40 10.74 24.18
N ALA A 98 19.67 9.53 24.69
CA ALA A 98 21.02 9.07 24.99
C ALA A 98 21.91 9.00 23.74
N ILE A 99 21.41 8.41 22.65
CA ILE A 99 22.15 8.28 21.39
C ILE A 99 22.21 9.63 20.67
N GLY A 100 21.10 10.36 20.67
CA GLY A 100 20.91 11.71 20.15
C GLY A 100 21.95 12.67 20.69
N MET A 101 22.09 12.74 22.01
CA MET A 101 23.09 13.58 22.66
C MET A 101 24.50 13.07 22.48
N HIS A 102 24.74 11.76 22.57
CA HIS A 102 26.09 11.23 22.47
C HIS A 102 26.69 11.42 21.06
N TYR A 103 25.90 11.20 20.01
CA TYR A 103 26.34 11.32 18.62
C TYR A 103 25.84 12.59 17.93
N MET A 104 25.17 13.51 18.63
CA MET A 104 24.55 14.70 18.02
C MET A 104 23.86 14.34 16.70
N LEU A 105 22.88 13.44 16.80
CA LEU A 105 22.20 12.91 15.62
C LEU A 105 21.63 14.06 14.78
N ASP A 106 21.67 13.91 13.46
CA ASP A 106 21.09 14.89 12.56
C ASP A 106 19.56 14.92 12.75
N PRO A 107 18.96 16.07 13.13
CA PRO A 107 17.52 16.21 13.26
C PRO A 107 16.76 15.88 11.97
N TRP A 108 17.31 16.19 10.79
CA TRP A 108 16.68 15.88 9.50
C TRP A 108 16.62 14.39 9.25
N PHE A 109 17.70 13.67 9.59
CA PHE A 109 17.73 12.21 9.51
C PHE A 109 16.66 11.59 10.42
N LEU A 110 16.61 12.01 11.69
CA LEU A 110 15.64 11.46 12.63
C LEU A 110 14.21 11.78 12.20
N TRP A 111 13.96 13.00 11.75
CA TRP A 111 12.65 13.38 11.25
C TRP A 111 12.25 12.54 10.04
N GLY A 112 13.10 12.41 9.02
CA GLY A 112 12.81 11.60 7.83
C GLY A 112 12.57 10.12 8.15
N HIS A 113 13.34 9.55 9.08
CA HIS A 113 13.18 8.17 9.49
C HIS A 113 11.87 7.93 10.27
N LEU A 114 11.50 8.85 11.16
CA LEU A 114 10.38 8.69 12.10
C LEU A 114 9.04 9.17 11.51
N ASP A 115 9.03 10.24 10.71
CA ASP A 115 7.84 10.81 10.06
C ASP A 115 7.62 10.27 8.64
N HIS A 116 7.40 8.97 8.53
CA HIS A 116 7.16 8.29 7.24
C HIS A 116 5.66 8.03 7.01
N TYR A 117 5.26 7.76 5.76
CA TYR A 117 3.87 7.61 5.31
C TYR A 117 2.95 6.77 6.23
N TYR A 118 3.47 5.73 6.88
CA TYR A 118 2.70 4.86 7.77
C TYR A 118 2.65 5.30 9.25
N ALA A 119 3.49 6.24 9.70
CA ALA A 119 3.58 6.69 11.09
C ALA A 119 2.26 7.28 11.65
N SER A 120 1.40 7.83 10.79
CA SER A 120 0.07 8.33 11.16
C SER A 120 -0.88 7.20 11.57
N GLY A 121 -0.61 5.96 11.14
CA GLY A 121 -1.35 4.77 11.53
C GLY A 121 -0.82 4.11 12.82
N ASP A 122 0.25 4.63 13.43
CA ASP A 122 0.81 4.04 14.63
C ASP A 122 -0.17 4.13 15.80
N ALA A 123 -0.16 3.09 16.64
CA ALA A 123 -1.11 2.96 17.75
C ALA A 123 -1.03 4.13 18.74
N LEU A 124 0.20 4.59 19.01
CA LEU A 124 0.51 5.69 19.93
C LEU A 124 0.57 7.07 19.25
N CYS A 125 0.27 7.16 17.95
CA CYS A 125 0.28 8.43 17.23
C CYS A 125 -0.86 9.36 17.67
N LEU A 126 -0.52 10.61 17.99
CA LEU A 126 -1.45 11.60 18.50
C LEU A 126 -2.51 12.01 17.46
N PRO A 127 -3.80 12.16 17.85
CA PRO A 127 -4.88 12.49 16.91
C PRO A 127 -4.65 13.76 16.08
N HIS A 128 -4.09 14.82 16.66
CA HIS A 128 -3.82 16.07 15.93
C HIS A 128 -2.71 15.90 14.88
N VAL A 129 -1.70 15.08 15.16
CA VAL A 129 -0.61 14.75 14.22
C VAL A 129 -1.09 13.85 13.08
N ARG A 130 -2.12 13.02 13.31
CA ARG A 130 -2.76 12.24 12.22
C ARG A 130 -3.42 13.13 11.16
N SER A 131 -3.87 14.32 11.56
CA SER A 131 -4.65 15.24 10.71
C SER A 131 -3.81 16.30 9.99
N THR A 132 -2.57 16.55 10.43
CA THR A 132 -1.67 17.52 9.79
C THR A 132 -1.27 17.02 8.41
N ARG A 133 -1.46 17.84 7.36
CA ARG A 133 -0.88 17.59 6.03
C ARG A 133 0.62 17.42 6.21
N ARG A 134 1.13 16.22 5.93
CA ARG A 134 2.57 15.95 5.90
C ARG A 134 3.17 16.87 4.85
N VAL A 135 3.92 17.86 5.28
CA VAL A 135 4.76 18.63 4.37
C VAL A 135 5.87 17.66 4.00
N PHE A 136 5.79 17.09 2.80
CA PHE A 136 6.92 16.36 2.22
C PHE A 136 8.02 17.40 1.96
N VAL A 137 8.83 17.67 2.97
CA VAL A 137 10.09 18.38 2.78
C VAL A 137 11.08 17.29 2.41
N GLU A 138 11.50 17.28 1.15
CA GLU A 138 12.66 16.47 0.75
C GLU A 138 13.81 16.90 1.67
N PRO A 139 14.34 16.02 2.55
CA PRO A 139 15.35 16.41 3.52
C PRO A 139 16.50 17.08 2.78
N LEU A 140 16.94 18.25 3.26
CA LEU A 140 18.07 18.96 2.70
C LEU A 140 19.28 18.02 2.69
N ARG A 141 19.66 17.64 1.46
CA ARG A 141 20.73 16.72 1.09
C ARG A 141 22.04 17.03 1.82
N SER A 142 22.35 16.29 2.89
CA SER A 142 23.73 15.85 3.11
C SER A 142 23.88 14.48 2.45
N GLU A 143 23.93 14.49 1.12
CA GLU A 143 24.34 13.33 0.33
C GLU A 143 25.63 12.78 0.94
N ARG A 144 25.62 11.52 1.41
CA ARG A 144 26.74 10.73 1.97
C ARG A 144 26.87 10.60 3.49
N THR A 145 25.96 11.10 4.33
CA THR A 145 26.01 10.83 5.80
C THR A 145 25.02 9.77 6.26
N SER A 146 23.91 9.56 5.55
CA SER A 146 22.94 8.51 5.86
C SER A 146 22.46 7.70 4.65
N VAL A 147 22.30 6.38 4.84
CA VAL A 147 21.66 5.48 3.88
C VAL A 147 20.30 5.02 4.43
N GLU A 148 19.31 4.84 3.57
CA GLU A 148 17.98 4.35 3.91
C GLU A 148 17.51 3.30 2.91
N VAL A 149 16.94 2.22 3.44
CA VAL A 149 16.32 1.14 2.68
C VAL A 149 14.98 0.80 3.32
N THR A 150 13.91 0.89 2.53
CA THR A 150 12.53 0.70 3.01
C THR A 150 11.83 -0.46 2.29
N CYS A 151 10.88 -1.09 2.98
CA CYS A 151 10.04 -2.14 2.44
C CYS A 151 8.69 -2.15 3.17
N GLY A 152 7.74 -1.45 2.57
CA GLY A 152 6.48 -1.10 3.20
C GLY A 152 6.72 -0.30 4.48
N GLY A 153 5.86 -0.54 5.49
CA GLY A 153 6.03 0.09 6.79
C GLY A 153 7.39 -0.19 7.45
N ALA A 154 8.13 -1.25 7.09
CA ALA A 154 9.44 -1.53 7.66
C ALA A 154 10.55 -0.73 6.96
N GLY A 155 11.63 -0.43 7.68
CA GLY A 155 12.77 0.28 7.10
C GLY A 155 14.00 0.25 7.98
N ILE A 156 15.17 0.38 7.37
CA ILE A 156 16.42 0.70 8.05
C ILE A 156 17.00 1.98 7.49
N SER A 157 17.40 2.85 8.41
CA SER A 157 18.20 4.02 8.09
C SER A 157 19.47 3.97 8.93
N ALA A 158 20.62 4.25 8.33
CA ALA A 158 21.92 4.23 8.99
C ALA A 158 22.66 5.54 8.78
N LEU A 159 23.17 6.11 9.87
CA LEU A 159 24.07 7.28 9.89
C LEU A 159 25.52 6.84 10.07
N PHE A 160 26.43 7.49 9.36
CA PHE A 160 27.86 7.22 9.41
C PHE A 160 28.62 8.38 10.05
N PHE A 161 29.41 8.07 11.06
CA PHE A 161 30.27 9.03 11.77
C PHE A 161 31.73 8.60 11.62
N ASN A 162 32.56 9.49 11.08
CA ASN A 162 34.00 9.25 10.99
C ASN A 162 34.68 9.69 12.30
N GLY A 163 35.39 8.77 12.96
CA GLY A 163 36.07 9.03 14.23
C GLY A 163 37.04 10.21 14.20
N SER A 164 37.73 10.41 13.06
CA SER A 164 38.70 11.50 12.89
C SER A 164 38.09 12.90 13.02
N SER A 165 36.80 13.06 12.72
CA SER A 165 36.10 14.36 12.77
C SER A 165 35.70 14.80 14.18
N ARG A 166 35.70 13.90 15.17
CA ARG A 166 35.20 14.15 16.54
C ARG A 166 36.18 13.81 17.66
N GLY A 167 37.46 13.62 17.34
CA GLY A 167 38.50 13.29 18.32
C GLY A 167 38.38 11.88 18.91
N GLY A 168 37.58 10.99 18.30
CA GLY A 168 37.42 9.60 18.70
C GLY A 168 38.22 8.64 17.82
N THR A 169 38.60 7.48 18.36
CA THR A 169 39.30 6.43 17.61
C THR A 169 38.27 5.55 16.87
N GLY A 170 38.25 5.60 15.53
CA GLY A 170 37.50 4.66 14.68
C GLY A 170 36.06 5.06 14.29
N ASN A 171 35.50 4.36 13.30
CA ASN A 171 34.20 4.67 12.69
C ASN A 171 33.03 4.34 13.64
N THR A 172 31.89 5.01 13.47
CA THR A 172 30.63 4.64 14.13
C THR A 172 29.48 4.66 13.14
N ILE A 173 28.61 3.66 13.22
CA ILE A 173 27.39 3.55 12.43
C ILE A 173 26.22 3.49 13.40
N VAL A 174 25.24 4.38 13.25
CA VAL A 174 23.99 4.33 14.03
C VAL A 174 22.86 3.92 13.09
N VAL A 175 22.34 2.72 13.31
CA VAL A 175 21.30 2.07 12.51
C VAL A 175 19.99 2.12 13.29
N PHE A 176 18.96 2.69 12.70
CA PHE A 176 17.59 2.58 13.20
C PHE A 176 16.81 1.59 12.34
N ALA A 177 16.22 0.59 12.99
CA ALA A 177 15.49 -0.50 12.36
C ALA A 177 14.06 -0.59 12.85
N ARG A 178 13.12 -0.36 11.93
CA ARG A 178 11.68 -0.40 12.19
C ARG A 178 11.09 -1.73 11.75
N ASP A 179 10.55 -2.47 12.70
CA ASP A 179 10.02 -3.83 12.54
C ASP A 179 8.49 -3.89 12.34
N SER A 180 7.88 -2.80 11.87
CA SER A 180 6.41 -2.67 11.81
C SER A 180 5.75 -3.69 10.87
N LYS A 181 6.50 -4.25 9.92
CA LYS A 181 6.02 -5.30 9.00
C LYS A 181 6.98 -6.50 9.04
N PRO A 182 6.48 -7.72 9.29
CA PRO A 182 7.32 -8.91 9.26
C PRO A 182 7.76 -9.25 7.84
N CYS A 183 9.00 -9.70 7.69
CA CYS A 183 9.54 -10.28 6.46
C CYS A 183 8.92 -11.66 6.21
N THR A 184 8.37 -11.87 5.02
CA THR A 184 7.77 -13.13 4.58
C THR A 184 8.67 -13.94 3.65
N SER A 185 9.66 -13.29 3.03
CA SER A 185 10.51 -13.92 2.01
C SER A 185 11.28 -15.12 2.57
N SER A 186 11.30 -16.19 1.76
CA SER A 186 12.12 -17.39 1.96
C SER A 186 13.59 -17.17 1.59
N LEU A 187 13.93 -16.01 1.00
CA LEU A 187 15.24 -15.63 0.47
C LEU A 187 15.79 -16.52 -0.66
N SER A 188 15.14 -17.64 -0.97
CA SER A 188 15.63 -18.67 -1.91
C SER A 188 15.55 -18.25 -3.38
N GLN A 189 14.74 -17.24 -3.70
CA GLN A 189 14.46 -16.82 -5.09
C GLN A 189 15.31 -15.63 -5.54
N PHE A 190 16.19 -15.08 -4.69
CA PHE A 190 17.00 -13.92 -5.02
C PHE A 190 18.44 -14.34 -5.38
N SER A 191 18.76 -14.30 -6.68
CA SER A 191 19.91 -14.99 -7.30
C SER A 191 21.30 -14.60 -6.75
N ARG A 192 21.42 -13.49 -6.00
CA ARG A 192 22.69 -12.97 -5.48
C ARG A 192 22.73 -12.82 -3.95
N ASN A 193 21.74 -13.35 -3.24
CA ASN A 193 21.74 -13.32 -1.79
C ASN A 193 22.59 -14.46 -1.20
N LYS A 194 23.57 -14.13 -0.34
CA LYS A 194 24.33 -15.13 0.43
C LYS A 194 23.51 -15.69 1.59
N LEU A 195 22.48 -14.95 2.06
CA LEU A 195 21.64 -15.33 3.18
C LEU A 195 20.61 -16.38 2.76
N ARG A 196 20.41 -17.38 3.61
CA ARG A 196 19.45 -18.49 3.46
C ARG A 196 18.45 -18.47 4.60
N ALA A 197 17.26 -19.03 4.40
CA ALA A 197 16.26 -19.17 5.48
C ALA A 197 16.80 -19.93 6.70
N SER A 198 17.67 -20.93 6.47
CA SER A 198 18.38 -21.66 7.53
C SER A 198 19.26 -20.75 8.38
N ASP A 199 19.65 -19.58 7.87
CA ASP A 199 20.53 -18.70 8.62
C ASP A 199 19.88 -18.08 9.85
N PHE A 200 18.56 -18.18 9.95
CA PHE A 200 17.75 -17.63 11.03
C PHE A 200 17.14 -18.73 11.90
N SER A 201 17.53 -20.00 11.73
CA SER A 201 16.99 -21.13 12.50
C SER A 201 17.17 -20.96 14.00
N ASP A 202 18.28 -20.34 14.41
CA ASP A 202 18.67 -20.22 15.82
C ASP A 202 17.93 -19.07 16.52
N LEU A 203 17.28 -18.18 15.76
CA LEU A 203 16.46 -17.13 16.33
C LEU A 203 15.13 -17.70 16.86
N PRO A 204 14.59 -17.13 17.95
CA PRO A 204 13.21 -17.40 18.38
C PRO A 204 12.21 -17.15 17.25
N VAL A 205 11.18 -17.99 17.16
CA VAL A 205 10.20 -17.98 16.05
C VAL A 205 9.62 -16.58 15.78
N TYR A 206 9.31 -15.83 16.84
CA TYR A 206 8.74 -14.49 16.72
C TYR A 206 9.73 -13.43 16.19
N LEU A 207 11.05 -13.65 16.33
CA LEU A 207 12.10 -12.77 15.80
C LEU A 207 12.53 -13.15 14.39
N ARG A 208 12.30 -14.40 13.95
CA ARG A 208 12.71 -14.88 12.61
C ARG A 208 12.13 -14.08 11.46
N ARG A 209 11.05 -13.31 11.69
CA ARG A 209 10.42 -12.47 10.70
C ARG A 209 10.68 -10.98 10.91
N MET A 210 11.40 -10.59 11.96
CA MET A 210 11.70 -9.18 12.20
C MET A 210 12.91 -8.75 11.36
N PRO A 211 12.80 -7.68 10.56
CA PRO A 211 13.92 -7.08 9.83
C PRO A 211 15.19 -6.94 10.68
N SER A 212 15.07 -6.32 11.85
CA SER A 212 16.20 -6.06 12.75
C SER A 212 16.89 -7.34 13.23
N ALA A 213 16.12 -8.36 13.58
CA ALA A 213 16.67 -9.61 14.08
C ALA A 213 17.40 -10.38 12.97
N ARG A 214 16.88 -10.36 11.73
CA ARG A 214 17.57 -10.92 10.57
C ARG A 214 18.83 -10.13 10.25
N PHE A 215 18.82 -8.81 10.37
CA PHE A 215 20.01 -7.97 10.22
C PHE A 215 21.10 -8.36 11.24
N ASN A 216 20.73 -8.43 12.52
CA ASN A 216 21.65 -8.79 13.60
C ASN A 216 22.25 -10.19 13.39
N ALA A 217 21.45 -11.14 12.91
CA ALA A 217 21.94 -12.47 12.55
C ALA A 217 22.89 -12.45 11.34
N ALA A 218 22.62 -11.62 10.34
CA ALA A 218 23.50 -11.45 9.19
C ALA A 218 24.84 -10.82 9.57
N LEU A 219 24.86 -9.80 10.46
CA LEU A 219 26.08 -9.21 10.98
C LEU A 219 26.96 -10.24 11.68
N LYS A 220 26.38 -11.08 12.55
CA LYS A 220 27.10 -12.14 13.28
C LYS A 220 27.70 -13.22 12.36
N LYS A 221 27.30 -13.27 11.09
CA LYS A 221 27.77 -14.24 10.09
C LYS A 221 28.83 -13.70 9.14
N LEU A 222 29.19 -12.42 9.27
CA LEU A 222 30.28 -11.86 8.48
C LEU A 222 31.59 -12.59 8.80
N THR A 223 32.31 -12.97 7.74
CA THR A 223 33.64 -13.57 7.88
C THR A 223 34.67 -12.52 8.32
N PRO A 224 35.79 -12.91 8.93
CA PRO A 224 36.82 -11.95 9.33
C PRO A 224 37.36 -11.08 8.19
N ASP A 225 37.40 -11.62 6.96
CA ASP A 225 37.78 -10.85 5.77
C ASP A 225 36.72 -9.82 5.37
N GLU A 226 35.43 -10.18 5.46
CA GLU A 226 34.32 -9.25 5.20
C GLU A 226 34.28 -8.14 6.25
N VAL A 227 34.51 -8.46 7.53
CA VAL A 227 34.62 -7.46 8.62
C VAL A 227 35.79 -6.52 8.36
N ARG A 228 36.98 -7.03 8.04
CA ARG A 228 38.15 -6.20 7.70
C ARG A 228 37.91 -5.31 6.47
N SER A 229 37.19 -5.80 5.47
CA SER A 229 36.77 -5.00 4.32
C SER A 229 35.82 -3.89 4.74
N ALA A 230 34.81 -4.23 5.55
CA ALA A 230 33.80 -3.29 6.01
C ALA A 230 34.36 -2.24 6.99
N ASP A 231 35.40 -2.54 7.75
CA ASP A 231 36.09 -1.53 8.57
C ASP A 231 36.76 -0.43 7.73
N ARG A 232 37.21 -0.77 6.51
CA ARG A 232 37.75 0.20 5.54
C ARG A 232 36.63 0.98 4.85
N THR A 233 35.51 0.31 4.58
CA THR A 233 34.34 0.87 3.90
C THR A 233 33.07 0.62 4.74
N PRO A 234 32.79 1.46 5.76
CA PRO A 234 31.74 1.17 6.77
C PRO A 234 30.35 0.90 6.23
N ILE A 235 30.00 1.39 5.04
CA ILE A 235 28.72 1.08 4.40
C ILE A 235 28.55 -0.42 4.08
N ASP A 236 29.64 -1.18 3.91
CA ASP A 236 29.58 -2.61 3.61
C ASP A 236 28.85 -3.39 4.72
N TYR A 237 28.84 -2.89 5.96
CA TYR A 237 28.05 -3.46 7.06
C TYR A 237 26.53 -3.39 6.81
N ILE A 238 26.06 -2.50 5.94
CA ILE A 238 24.64 -2.31 5.61
C ILE A 238 24.19 -3.19 4.44
N TYR A 239 25.09 -3.58 3.54
CA TYR A 239 24.71 -4.33 2.33
C TYR A 239 24.00 -5.67 2.57
N PRO A 240 24.35 -6.49 3.59
CA PRO A 240 23.59 -7.70 3.90
C PRO A 240 22.11 -7.40 4.16
N PHE A 241 21.81 -6.26 4.77
CA PHE A 241 20.44 -5.83 5.01
C PHE A 241 19.73 -5.34 3.76
N ALA A 242 20.40 -4.51 2.96
CA ALA A 242 19.83 -4.02 1.71
C ALA A 242 19.44 -5.19 0.78
N ARG A 243 20.25 -6.25 0.75
CA ARG A 243 19.94 -7.51 0.05
C ARG A 243 18.72 -8.24 0.63
N LEU A 244 18.58 -8.25 1.95
CA LEU A 244 17.40 -8.82 2.60
C LEU A 244 16.12 -8.09 2.20
N PHE A 245 16.17 -6.76 2.12
CA PHE A 245 15.04 -5.94 1.69
C PHE A 245 14.73 -6.12 0.22
N ALA A 246 15.75 -6.20 -0.64
CA ALA A 246 15.57 -6.54 -2.05
C ALA A 246 14.85 -7.90 -2.22
N ALA A 247 15.27 -8.93 -1.46
CA ALA A 247 14.64 -10.24 -1.48
C ALA A 247 13.19 -10.24 -0.94
N GLU A 248 12.87 -9.35 0.01
CA GLU A 248 11.51 -9.17 0.53
C GLU A 248 10.61 -8.44 -0.47
N LEU A 249 11.12 -7.38 -1.10
CA LEU A 249 10.40 -6.65 -2.15
C LEU A 249 10.12 -7.56 -3.35
N ASN A 250 11.10 -8.38 -3.75
CA ASN A 250 10.91 -9.39 -4.79
C ASN A 250 9.76 -10.34 -4.48
N ASP A 251 9.77 -10.97 -3.30
CA ASP A 251 8.72 -11.91 -2.87
C ASP A 251 7.34 -11.25 -2.89
N ARG A 252 7.24 -9.99 -2.47
CA ARG A 252 5.97 -9.23 -2.50
C ARG A 252 5.50 -8.94 -3.93
N VAL A 253 6.40 -8.52 -4.82
CA VAL A 253 6.05 -8.28 -6.23
C VAL A 253 5.56 -9.59 -6.88
N GLN A 254 6.24 -10.71 -6.64
CA GLN A 254 5.84 -12.02 -7.15
C GLN A 254 4.48 -12.47 -6.60
N GLN A 255 4.23 -12.30 -5.30
CA GLN A 255 2.93 -12.61 -4.70
C GLN A 255 1.79 -11.74 -5.26
N LEU A 256 2.06 -10.47 -5.52
CA LEU A 256 1.09 -9.57 -6.14
C LEU A 256 0.83 -9.97 -7.60
N ALA A 257 1.88 -10.25 -8.37
CA ALA A 257 1.75 -10.73 -9.75
C ALA A 257 0.91 -12.01 -9.83
N ALA A 258 1.18 -13.00 -8.97
CA ALA A 258 0.39 -14.24 -8.91
C ALA A 258 -1.09 -13.97 -8.55
N LYS A 259 -1.36 -13.10 -7.57
CA LYS A 259 -2.74 -12.70 -7.23
C LYS A 259 -3.45 -12.02 -8.40
N LEU A 260 -2.73 -11.20 -9.17
CA LEU A 260 -3.27 -10.52 -10.35
C LEU A 260 -3.59 -11.51 -11.47
N GLU A 261 -2.73 -12.52 -11.68
CA GLU A 261 -2.97 -13.60 -12.64
C GLU A 261 -4.19 -14.44 -12.25
N ASP A 262 -4.37 -14.78 -10.97
CA ASP A 262 -5.57 -15.43 -10.48
C ASP A 262 -6.82 -14.57 -10.77
N GLN A 263 -6.79 -13.28 -10.44
CA GLN A 263 -7.90 -12.38 -10.77
C GLN A 263 -8.12 -12.25 -12.27
N PHE A 264 -7.09 -12.37 -13.10
CA PHE A 264 -7.22 -12.40 -14.55
C PHE A 264 -8.12 -13.57 -14.99
N THR A 265 -7.83 -14.78 -14.49
CA THR A 265 -8.61 -15.97 -14.82
C THR A 265 -10.06 -15.88 -14.32
N PHE A 266 -10.29 -15.39 -13.10
CA PHE A 266 -11.65 -15.18 -12.58
C PHE A 266 -12.40 -14.01 -13.26
N GLY A 267 -11.68 -12.99 -13.69
CA GLY A 267 -12.21 -11.83 -14.39
C GLY A 267 -12.76 -12.18 -15.77
N ALA A 268 -12.13 -13.12 -16.48
CA ALA A 268 -12.66 -13.67 -17.72
C ALA A 268 -14.03 -14.37 -17.52
N ALA A 269 -14.31 -14.88 -16.32
CA ALA A 269 -15.62 -15.41 -15.92
C ALA A 269 -16.60 -14.32 -15.43
N GLY A 270 -16.20 -13.05 -15.41
CA GLY A 270 -17.00 -11.93 -14.92
C GLY A 270 -17.16 -11.89 -13.40
N GLN A 271 -16.22 -12.47 -12.65
CA GLN A 271 -16.25 -12.60 -11.18
C GLN A 271 -15.06 -11.93 -10.49
N ALA A 272 -14.38 -10.98 -11.16
CA ALA A 272 -13.23 -10.29 -10.58
C ALA A 272 -13.62 -9.52 -9.30
N ASN A 273 -12.77 -9.59 -8.27
CA ASN A 273 -12.94 -8.77 -7.08
C ASN A 273 -12.17 -7.45 -7.23
N THR A 274 -12.90 -6.35 -7.38
CA THR A 274 -12.32 -5.00 -7.55
C THR A 274 -11.50 -4.55 -6.34
N GLU A 275 -11.83 -4.98 -5.13
CA GLU A 275 -11.07 -4.65 -3.91
C GLU A 275 -9.66 -5.23 -3.94
N ILE A 276 -9.49 -6.44 -4.50
CA ILE A 276 -8.18 -7.07 -4.66
C ILE A 276 -7.32 -6.27 -5.64
N LEU A 277 -7.93 -5.70 -6.68
CA LEU A 277 -7.23 -4.91 -7.69
C LEU A 277 -6.79 -3.56 -7.14
N GLU A 278 -7.67 -2.85 -6.43
CA GLU A 278 -7.34 -1.58 -5.77
C GLU A 278 -6.25 -1.78 -4.72
N GLY A 279 -6.35 -2.83 -3.90
CA GLY A 279 -5.34 -3.17 -2.91
C GLY A 279 -3.99 -3.54 -3.55
N SER A 280 -4.01 -4.27 -4.67
CA SER A 280 -2.79 -4.64 -5.41
C SER A 280 -2.16 -3.43 -6.09
N TRP A 281 -2.96 -2.50 -6.62
CA TRP A 281 -2.48 -1.24 -7.18
C TRP A 281 -1.76 -0.40 -6.13
N ALA A 282 -2.40 -0.19 -4.97
CA ALA A 282 -1.81 0.57 -3.87
C ALA A 282 -0.51 -0.08 -3.38
N ALA A 283 -0.49 -1.41 -3.24
CA ALA A 283 0.70 -2.14 -2.80
C ALA A 283 1.85 -2.06 -3.81
N LEU A 284 1.59 -2.17 -5.12
CA LEU A 284 2.61 -2.02 -6.16
C LEU A 284 3.17 -0.60 -6.21
N HIS A 285 2.30 0.41 -6.08
CA HIS A 285 2.71 1.80 -6.03
C HIS A 285 3.63 2.08 -4.82
N ASP A 286 3.27 1.59 -3.63
CA ASP A 286 4.12 1.70 -2.43
C ASP A 286 5.49 1.03 -2.64
N ILE A 287 5.51 -0.16 -3.24
CA ILE A 287 6.76 -0.88 -3.58
C ILE A 287 7.63 -0.07 -4.54
N GLN A 288 7.06 0.59 -5.55
CA GLN A 288 7.81 1.42 -6.49
C GLN A 288 8.45 2.63 -5.81
N ILE A 289 7.72 3.28 -4.89
CA ILE A 289 8.26 4.38 -4.08
C ILE A 289 9.45 3.88 -3.26
N ASP A 290 9.29 2.76 -2.55
CA ASP A 290 10.33 2.18 -1.70
C ASP A 290 11.57 1.78 -2.50
N LEU A 291 11.39 1.14 -3.66
CA LEU A 291 12.48 0.75 -4.55
C LEU A 291 13.24 1.99 -5.06
N SER A 292 12.51 3.03 -5.48
CA SER A 292 13.10 4.27 -5.99
C SER A 292 13.88 5.03 -4.91
N ALA A 293 13.30 5.17 -3.71
CA ALA A 293 13.95 5.80 -2.58
C ALA A 293 15.21 5.03 -2.14
N SER A 294 15.11 3.71 -2.01
CA SER A 294 16.23 2.84 -1.63
C SER A 294 17.35 2.86 -2.66
N PHE A 295 17.02 2.79 -3.95
CA PHE A 295 18.01 2.87 -5.04
C PHE A 295 18.73 4.23 -5.04
N LYS A 296 17.98 5.34 -4.95
CA LYS A 296 18.54 6.70 -4.87
C LYS A 296 19.48 6.81 -3.67
N SER A 297 19.07 6.31 -2.50
CA SER A 297 19.89 6.37 -1.28
C SER A 297 21.16 5.53 -1.43
N LEU A 298 21.07 4.27 -1.85
CA LEU A 298 22.23 3.39 -2.03
C LEU A 298 23.21 3.92 -3.09
N SER A 299 22.69 4.41 -4.22
CA SER A 299 23.51 4.94 -5.31
C SER A 299 24.32 6.19 -4.91
N ALA A 300 23.83 6.97 -3.95
CA ALA A 300 24.56 8.13 -3.42
C ALA A 300 25.84 7.75 -2.67
N PHE A 301 25.96 6.49 -2.21
CA PHE A 301 27.11 5.98 -1.47
C PHE A 301 28.05 5.10 -2.29
N THR A 302 27.82 4.96 -3.60
CA THR A 302 28.69 4.18 -4.48
C THR A 302 30.15 4.68 -4.34
N PRO A 303 31.04 3.95 -3.65
CA PRO A 303 32.40 4.42 -3.46
C PRO A 303 33.12 4.31 -4.80
N SER A 304 33.93 5.31 -5.15
CA SER A 304 34.80 5.23 -6.34
C SER A 304 35.82 4.07 -6.24
N GLU A 305 36.07 3.56 -5.03
CA GLU A 305 37.14 2.60 -4.74
C GLU A 305 36.65 1.16 -4.47
N SER A 306 35.34 0.92 -4.29
CA SER A 306 34.78 -0.44 -4.06
C SER A 306 33.49 -0.70 -4.86
N PRO A 307 33.53 -0.60 -6.20
CA PRO A 307 32.37 -0.86 -7.05
C PRO A 307 31.88 -2.31 -6.96
N ASN A 308 32.75 -3.27 -6.64
CA ASN A 308 32.44 -4.70 -6.75
C ASN A 308 31.40 -5.21 -5.74
N ALA A 309 31.25 -4.57 -4.57
CA ALA A 309 30.30 -5.01 -3.54
C ALA A 309 28.88 -4.44 -3.74
N ILE A 310 28.80 -3.17 -4.16
CA ILE A 310 27.54 -2.42 -4.30
C ILE A 310 26.91 -2.58 -5.69
N THR A 311 27.71 -2.74 -6.75
CA THR A 311 27.19 -2.83 -8.13
C THR A 311 26.18 -3.97 -8.30
N PRO A 312 26.46 -5.21 -7.83
CA PRO A 312 25.49 -6.30 -7.95
C PRO A 312 24.18 -6.01 -7.21
N LEU A 313 24.25 -5.29 -6.09
CA LEU A 313 23.08 -4.88 -5.30
C LEU A 313 22.27 -3.79 -6.03
N LEU A 314 22.92 -2.82 -6.65
CA LEU A 314 22.22 -1.78 -7.43
C LEU A 314 21.55 -2.36 -8.68
N GLU A 315 22.21 -3.31 -9.35
CA GLU A 315 21.61 -4.09 -10.44
C GLU A 315 20.37 -4.85 -9.95
N ASP A 316 20.48 -5.54 -8.82
CA ASP A 316 19.38 -6.25 -8.17
C ASP A 316 18.17 -5.32 -7.91
N PHE A 317 18.40 -4.11 -7.37
CA PHE A 317 17.32 -3.12 -7.16
C PHE A 317 16.72 -2.61 -8.48
N LYS A 318 17.55 -2.45 -9.53
CA LYS A 318 17.10 -2.01 -10.85
C LYS A 318 16.24 -3.06 -11.54
N ASP A 319 16.63 -4.33 -11.47
CA ASP A 319 15.86 -5.45 -12.00
C ASP A 319 14.50 -5.55 -11.29
N LEU A 320 14.47 -5.31 -9.97
CA LEU A 320 13.23 -5.25 -9.20
C LEU A 320 12.33 -4.07 -9.56
N GLN A 321 12.90 -2.90 -9.85
CA GLN A 321 12.13 -1.76 -10.36
C GLN A 321 11.43 -2.12 -11.68
N GLN A 322 12.16 -2.73 -12.62
CA GLN A 322 11.60 -3.17 -13.89
C GLN A 322 10.49 -4.21 -13.69
N LEU A 323 10.69 -5.18 -12.80
CA LEU A 323 9.68 -6.19 -12.48
C LEU A 323 8.40 -5.56 -11.88
N ALA A 324 8.56 -4.62 -10.94
CA ALA A 324 7.43 -3.91 -10.33
C ALA A 324 6.69 -3.01 -11.33
N GLU A 325 7.42 -2.36 -12.25
CA GLU A 325 6.84 -1.60 -13.36
C GLU A 325 6.04 -2.50 -14.31
N GLN A 326 6.57 -3.67 -14.65
CA GLN A 326 5.88 -4.64 -15.48
C GLN A 326 4.59 -5.13 -14.81
N ALA A 327 4.64 -5.52 -13.53
CA ALA A 327 3.45 -5.94 -12.79
C ALA A 327 2.36 -4.84 -12.73
N GLN A 328 2.76 -3.57 -12.63
CA GLN A 328 1.83 -2.45 -12.67
C GLN A 328 1.22 -2.24 -14.06
N GLN A 329 2.00 -2.44 -15.13
CA GLN A 329 1.49 -2.40 -16.50
C GLN A 329 0.46 -3.52 -16.73
N ASP A 330 0.76 -4.74 -16.29
CA ASP A 330 -0.13 -5.90 -16.41
C ASP A 330 -1.47 -5.65 -15.68
N LEU A 331 -1.43 -5.08 -14.48
CA LEU A 331 -2.63 -4.67 -13.74
C LEU A 331 -3.46 -3.63 -14.50
N ARG A 332 -2.81 -2.64 -15.11
CA ARG A 332 -3.49 -1.60 -15.93
C ARG A 332 -4.19 -2.22 -17.13
N ASP A 333 -3.50 -3.10 -17.85
CA ASP A 333 -4.05 -3.81 -19.00
C ASP A 333 -5.24 -4.69 -18.60
N TYR A 334 -5.15 -5.34 -17.44
CA TYR A 334 -6.25 -6.10 -16.90
C TYR A 334 -7.48 -5.23 -16.58
N LEU A 335 -7.30 -4.12 -15.87
CA LEU A 335 -8.39 -3.19 -15.55
C LEU A 335 -9.08 -2.69 -16.82
N ASN A 336 -8.30 -2.31 -17.84
CA ASN A 336 -8.84 -1.87 -19.13
C ASN A 336 -9.66 -2.96 -19.83
N ARG A 337 -9.16 -4.21 -19.85
CA ARG A 337 -9.89 -5.36 -20.41
C ARG A 337 -11.17 -5.65 -19.62
N HIS A 338 -11.10 -5.59 -18.29
CA HIS A 338 -12.24 -5.87 -17.41
C HIS A 338 -13.40 -4.89 -17.61
N VAL A 339 -13.10 -3.58 -17.66
CA VAL A 339 -14.08 -2.53 -17.98
C VAL A 339 -14.68 -2.76 -19.37
N GLY A 340 -13.86 -3.14 -20.36
CA GLY A 340 -14.33 -3.49 -21.69
C GLY A 340 -15.33 -4.66 -21.70
N MET A 341 -15.05 -5.74 -20.95
CA MET A 341 -15.95 -6.89 -20.86
C MET A 341 -17.26 -6.57 -20.12
N MET A 342 -17.22 -5.77 -19.05
CA MET A 342 -18.44 -5.31 -18.37
C MET A 342 -19.35 -4.55 -19.33
N SER A 343 -18.80 -3.60 -20.09
CA SER A 343 -19.55 -2.83 -21.09
C SER A 343 -20.20 -3.73 -22.16
N LEU A 344 -19.47 -4.76 -22.63
CA LEU A 344 -20.02 -5.74 -23.57
C LEU A 344 -21.15 -6.57 -22.96
N LYS A 345 -21.04 -6.95 -21.68
CA LYS A 345 -22.08 -7.70 -20.96
C LYS A 345 -23.34 -6.86 -20.76
N GLU A 346 -23.19 -5.62 -20.33
CA GLU A 346 -24.29 -4.66 -20.20
C GLU A 346 -24.99 -4.40 -21.54
N SER A 347 -24.21 -4.24 -22.61
CA SER A 347 -24.74 -4.09 -23.97
C SER A 347 -25.58 -5.31 -24.39
N ARG A 348 -25.09 -6.55 -24.16
CA ARG A 348 -25.85 -7.77 -24.44
C ARG A 348 -27.13 -7.87 -23.62
N LEU A 349 -27.08 -7.59 -22.32
CA LEU A 349 -28.27 -7.56 -21.45
C LEU A 349 -29.28 -6.51 -21.91
N GLY A 350 -28.82 -5.34 -22.34
CA GLY A 350 -29.67 -4.29 -22.92
C GLY A 350 -30.35 -4.74 -24.22
N VAL A 351 -29.62 -5.43 -25.10
CA VAL A 351 -30.18 -6.01 -26.33
C VAL A 351 -31.24 -7.07 -26.00
N GLU A 352 -30.94 -8.01 -25.10
CA GLU A 352 -31.91 -9.03 -24.68
C GLU A 352 -33.16 -8.42 -24.03
N ALA A 353 -32.99 -7.42 -23.16
CA ALA A 353 -34.11 -6.71 -22.53
C ALA A 353 -34.98 -6.00 -23.59
N SER A 354 -34.35 -5.40 -24.60
CA SER A 354 -35.04 -4.78 -25.75
C SER A 354 -35.84 -5.81 -26.55
N GLU A 355 -35.26 -6.97 -26.87
CA GLU A 355 -35.97 -8.05 -27.57
C GLU A 355 -37.17 -8.58 -26.79
N ARG A 356 -37.01 -8.76 -25.47
CA ARG A 356 -38.11 -9.13 -24.57
C ARG A 356 -39.21 -8.08 -24.54
N SER A 357 -38.86 -6.79 -24.48
CA SER A 357 -39.84 -5.69 -24.53
C SER A 357 -40.59 -5.68 -25.86
N ILE A 358 -39.90 -5.86 -26.98
CA ILE A 358 -40.52 -5.92 -28.32
C ILE A 358 -41.48 -7.11 -28.45
N THR A 359 -41.09 -8.29 -27.96
CA THR A 359 -41.95 -9.49 -28.01
C THR A 359 -43.18 -9.32 -27.12
N GLN A 360 -43.02 -8.77 -25.92
CA GLN A 360 -44.15 -8.44 -25.04
C GLN A 360 -45.08 -7.40 -25.68
N ALA A 361 -44.55 -6.34 -26.28
CA ALA A 361 -45.34 -5.33 -26.98
C ALA A 361 -46.13 -5.95 -28.16
N LYS A 362 -45.53 -6.91 -28.89
CA LYS A 362 -46.24 -7.67 -29.93
C LYS A 362 -47.39 -8.50 -29.36
N SER A 363 -47.18 -9.18 -28.22
CA SER A 363 -48.23 -9.97 -27.55
C SER A 363 -49.37 -9.09 -27.04
N VAL A 364 -49.05 -7.95 -26.41
CA VAL A 364 -50.04 -6.97 -25.97
C VAL A 364 -50.82 -6.45 -27.18
N ASN A 365 -50.16 -6.07 -28.26
CA ASN A 365 -50.84 -5.61 -29.48
C ASN A 365 -51.78 -6.67 -30.06
N ARG A 366 -51.40 -7.96 -30.05
CA ARG A 366 -52.30 -9.06 -30.46
C ARG A 366 -53.51 -9.19 -29.54
N LEU A 367 -53.31 -9.10 -28.23
CA LEU A 367 -54.41 -9.16 -27.24
C LEU A 367 -55.36 -7.97 -27.41
N THR A 368 -54.84 -6.75 -27.57
CA THR A 368 -55.64 -5.55 -27.80
C THR A 368 -56.46 -5.67 -29.09
N LYS A 369 -55.86 -6.18 -30.18
CA LYS A 369 -56.60 -6.46 -31.42
C LYS A 369 -57.74 -7.45 -31.23
N LEU A 370 -57.53 -8.50 -30.42
CA LEU A 370 -58.56 -9.50 -30.15
C LEU A 370 -59.69 -8.91 -29.29
N ALA A 371 -59.35 -8.13 -28.27
CA ALA A 371 -60.32 -7.44 -27.41
C ALA A 371 -61.22 -6.49 -28.22
N PHE A 372 -60.69 -5.80 -29.23
CA PHE A 372 -61.49 -4.95 -30.12
C PHE A 372 -62.54 -5.71 -30.95
N VAL A 373 -62.35 -7.01 -31.17
CA VAL A 373 -63.34 -7.85 -31.85
C VAL A 373 -64.35 -8.42 -30.87
N PHE A 374 -63.89 -8.95 -29.72
CA PHE A 374 -64.76 -9.63 -28.76
C PHE A 374 -65.60 -8.70 -27.91
N ILE A 375 -65.06 -7.55 -27.45
CA ILE A 375 -65.82 -6.64 -26.56
C ILE A 375 -67.13 -6.17 -27.23
N PRO A 376 -67.14 -5.70 -28.48
CA PRO A 376 -68.38 -5.29 -29.16
C PRO A 376 -69.31 -6.47 -29.43
N LEU A 377 -68.77 -7.64 -29.78
CA LEU A 377 -69.54 -8.85 -30.06
C LEU A 377 -70.25 -9.37 -28.80
N SER A 378 -69.54 -9.42 -27.67
CA SER A 378 -70.08 -9.80 -26.36
C SER A 378 -71.12 -8.79 -25.86
N PHE A 379 -70.92 -7.51 -26.14
CA PHE A 379 -71.93 -6.49 -25.84
C PHE A 379 -73.19 -6.71 -26.69
N ALA A 380 -73.06 -6.93 -27.99
CA ALA A 380 -74.19 -7.22 -28.87
C ALA A 380 -74.97 -8.47 -28.40
N SER A 381 -74.27 -9.56 -28.07
CA SER A 381 -74.91 -10.77 -27.55
C SER A 381 -75.58 -10.54 -26.20
N SER A 382 -75.00 -9.71 -25.33
CA SER A 382 -75.64 -9.30 -24.07
C SER A 382 -76.94 -8.53 -24.31
N VAL A 383 -76.95 -7.58 -25.26
CA VAL A 383 -78.17 -6.82 -25.61
C VAL A 383 -79.24 -7.77 -26.15
N PHE A 384 -78.89 -8.71 -27.04
CA PHE A 384 -79.83 -9.72 -27.55
C PHE A 384 -80.28 -10.75 -26.50
N GLY A 385 -79.49 -10.96 -25.44
CA GLY A 385 -79.89 -11.77 -24.29
C GLY A 385 -80.85 -11.07 -23.33
N MET A 386 -81.13 -9.77 -23.52
CA MET A 386 -82.13 -9.05 -22.74
C MET A 386 -83.54 -9.37 -23.22
N ASN A 387 -84.48 -9.48 -22.28
CA ASN A 387 -85.86 -9.80 -22.60
C ASN A 387 -86.59 -8.60 -23.25
N PHE A 388 -86.74 -8.64 -24.57
CA PHE A 388 -87.52 -7.65 -25.33
C PHE A 388 -89.01 -7.96 -25.28
N LYS A 389 -89.82 -6.90 -25.40
CA LYS A 389 -91.27 -6.97 -25.35
C LYS A 389 -91.86 -7.69 -26.57
N GLU A 390 -91.19 -7.58 -27.71
CA GLU A 390 -91.59 -8.19 -28.99
C GLU A 390 -91.24 -9.69 -29.08
N LEU A 391 -90.40 -10.20 -28.18
CA LEU A 391 -90.05 -11.64 -28.07
C LEU A 391 -90.86 -12.36 -26.97
N GLY A 392 -91.80 -11.66 -26.32
CA GLY A 392 -92.76 -12.24 -25.39
C GLY A 392 -92.31 -12.35 -23.92
N THR A 393 -91.13 -11.83 -23.55
CA THR A 393 -90.53 -12.08 -22.22
C THR A 393 -90.15 -10.82 -21.40
N GLY A 394 -90.36 -9.58 -21.87
CA GLY A 394 -89.95 -8.38 -21.10
C GLY A 394 -90.59 -7.02 -21.49
N GLN A 395 -90.02 -5.90 -20.99
CA GLN A 395 -90.58 -4.52 -21.11
C GLN A 395 -89.82 -3.58 -22.06
N LEU A 396 -88.67 -3.98 -22.65
CA LEU A 396 -87.88 -3.12 -23.56
C LEU A 396 -88.40 -3.17 -25.02
N ASN A 397 -88.50 -2.01 -25.67
CA ASN A 397 -88.85 -1.88 -27.09
C ASN A 397 -87.64 -2.13 -28.01
N ILE A 398 -87.86 -2.80 -29.15
CA ILE A 398 -86.80 -3.23 -30.09
C ILE A 398 -86.02 -2.08 -30.75
N TRP A 399 -86.54 -0.84 -30.77
CA TRP A 399 -85.81 0.31 -31.32
C TRP A 399 -84.55 0.67 -30.51
N ILE A 400 -84.52 0.32 -29.22
CA ILE A 400 -83.33 0.49 -28.34
C ILE A 400 -82.16 -0.34 -28.86
N PHE A 401 -82.43 -1.50 -29.48
CA PHE A 401 -81.41 -2.32 -30.12
C PHE A 401 -80.75 -1.61 -31.31
N GLY A 402 -81.54 -0.97 -32.18
CA GLY A 402 -81.00 -0.24 -33.34
C GLY A 402 -80.08 0.93 -32.95
N VAL A 403 -80.45 1.66 -31.90
CA VAL A 403 -79.65 2.79 -31.38
C VAL A 403 -78.37 2.30 -30.71
N THR A 404 -78.45 1.25 -29.87
CA THR A 404 -77.26 0.71 -29.16
C THR A 404 -76.28 0.02 -30.11
N ALA A 405 -76.76 -0.72 -31.11
CA ALA A 405 -75.92 -1.33 -32.14
C ALA A 405 -75.21 -0.27 -33.00
N SER A 406 -75.93 0.77 -33.44
CA SER A 406 -75.35 1.86 -34.24
C SER A 406 -74.27 2.62 -33.48
N LEU A 407 -74.52 2.92 -32.19
CA LEU A 407 -73.55 3.59 -31.32
C LEU A 407 -72.27 2.76 -31.15
N MET A 408 -72.41 1.44 -30.99
CA MET A 408 -71.26 0.53 -30.86
C MET A 408 -70.45 0.39 -32.14
N VAL A 409 -71.09 0.29 -33.30
CA VAL A 409 -70.40 0.25 -34.59
C VAL A 409 -69.59 1.53 -34.80
N VAL A 410 -70.17 2.69 -34.48
CA VAL A 410 -69.47 3.99 -34.56
C VAL A 410 -68.30 4.03 -33.58
N LEU A 411 -68.47 3.59 -32.33
CA LEU A 411 -67.41 3.56 -31.33
C LEU A 411 -66.22 2.69 -31.77
N VAL A 412 -66.50 1.49 -32.30
CA VAL A 412 -65.46 0.58 -32.82
C VAL A 412 -64.76 1.17 -34.03
N ALA A 413 -65.50 1.77 -34.96
CA ALA A 413 -64.94 2.40 -36.15
C ALA A 413 -64.04 3.59 -35.79
N LEU A 414 -64.43 4.42 -34.82
CA LEU A 414 -63.63 5.55 -34.35
C LEU A 414 -62.32 5.08 -33.69
N ILE A 415 -62.37 4.03 -32.86
CA ILE A 415 -61.17 3.50 -32.22
C ILE A 415 -60.24 2.83 -33.24
N ALA A 416 -60.79 2.07 -34.19
CA ALA A 416 -60.02 1.44 -35.27
C ALA A 416 -59.36 2.49 -36.19
N PHE A 417 -60.06 3.56 -36.54
CA PHE A 417 -59.54 4.65 -37.36
C PHE A 417 -58.49 5.50 -36.60
N GLY A 418 -58.67 5.70 -35.29
CA GLY A 418 -57.68 6.36 -34.44
C GLY A 418 -56.35 5.60 -34.36
N LEU A 419 -56.39 4.27 -34.34
CA LEU A 419 -55.20 3.41 -34.27
C LEU A 419 -54.47 3.26 -35.62
N THR A 420 -55.18 3.30 -36.75
CA THR A 420 -54.54 3.25 -38.09
C THR A 420 -53.86 4.57 -38.47
N LYS A 421 -54.26 5.70 -37.88
CA LYS A 421 -53.65 7.01 -38.09
C LYS A 421 -52.49 7.37 -37.15
N LEU A 422 -52.12 6.52 -36.19
CA LEU A 422 -50.91 6.77 -35.40
C LEU A 422 -49.70 6.85 -36.35
N PRO A 423 -49.01 8.01 -36.45
CA PRO A 423 -47.95 8.19 -37.42
C PRO A 423 -46.85 7.17 -37.17
N LYS A 424 -46.51 6.42 -38.22
CA LYS A 424 -45.42 5.45 -38.26
C LYS A 424 -44.11 6.20 -37.96
N ARG A 425 -43.73 6.31 -36.68
CA ARG A 425 -42.46 6.91 -36.24
C ARG A 425 -41.34 6.02 -36.79
N ARG A 426 -40.81 6.42 -37.94
CA ARG A 426 -39.63 5.86 -38.60
C ARG A 426 -38.46 6.00 -37.62
N GLY A 427 -38.04 4.89 -37.01
CA GLY A 427 -36.80 4.84 -36.26
C GLY A 427 -35.62 5.12 -37.19
N ARG A 428 -34.93 6.23 -36.97
CA ARG A 428 -33.58 6.45 -37.48
C ARG A 428 -32.63 6.10 -36.32
N ALA A 429 -31.99 4.95 -36.45
CA ALA A 429 -30.75 4.68 -35.74
C ALA A 429 -29.68 5.65 -36.27
N LYS A 430 -28.97 6.29 -35.36
CA LYS A 430 -27.58 6.73 -35.54
C LYS A 430 -26.80 6.17 -34.36
#